data_AF-A0A7J9D336-F1
#
_entry.id   AF-A0A7J9D336-F1
#
_cell.length_a   1.000
_cell.length_b   1.000
_cell.length_c   1.000
_cell.angle_alpha   90.00
_cell.angle_beta   90.00
_cell.angle_gamma   90.00
#
_symmetry.space_group_name_H-M   'P 1'
#
loop_
_entity.id
_entity.type
_entity.pdbx_description
1 polymer ?
#
loop_
_entity_poly.entity_id
_entity_poly.type
_entity_poly.pdbx_seq_one_letter_code
_entity_poly.pdbx_strand_id
1 'polypeptide(L)'
;MKEEPKEVLDQTDLQPKGKGKGKGRRRLSTNPIVKRWEKPLKGHVKINFDALVCNNGVGYGVIARDKDGFVLGGGGGFKDEMMSVDEAES
;
A
#
# COMPACT_ATOMS: atom_id res chain seq x y z
N MET A 1 -8.29 36.03 -16.31
CA MET A 1 -7.04 35.37 -15.89
C MET A 1 -6.96 34.06 -16.66
N LYS A 2 -5.92 33.88 -17.49
CA LYS A 2 -5.69 32.64 -18.23
C LYS A 2 -4.73 31.80 -17.36
N GLU A 3 -5.12 30.61 -16.94
CA GLU A 3 -4.19 29.68 -16.30
C GLU A 3 -3.28 29.07 -17.36
N GLU A 4 -1.97 29.18 -17.16
CA GLU A 4 -0.97 28.46 -17.95
C GLU A 4 -0.95 26.97 -17.56
N PRO A 5 -0.76 26.05 -18.52
CA PRO A 5 -0.62 24.63 -18.20
C PRO A 5 0.73 24.39 -17.53
N LYS A 6 0.71 23.78 -16.34
CA LYS A 6 1.93 23.27 -15.70
C LYS A 6 2.46 22.09 -16.51
N GLU A 7 3.64 22.24 -17.10
CA GLU A 7 4.36 21.13 -17.71
C GLU A 7 4.61 20.04 -16.66
N VAL A 8 3.96 18.89 -16.84
CA VAL A 8 4.26 17.68 -16.07
C VAL A 8 5.44 17.01 -16.76
N LEU A 9 6.63 17.21 -16.22
CA LEU A 9 7.83 16.48 -16.62
C LEU A 9 7.57 14.98 -16.46
N ASP A 10 7.56 14.26 -17.59
CA ASP A 10 7.45 12.80 -17.61
C ASP A 10 8.73 12.20 -17.01
N GLN A 11 8.56 11.36 -15.98
CA GLN A 11 9.68 10.73 -15.26
C GLN A 11 10.37 9.61 -16.05
N THR A 12 10.13 9.51 -17.37
CA THR A 12 10.78 8.55 -18.26
C THR A 12 12.18 8.99 -18.71
N ASP A 13 12.58 10.25 -18.47
CA ASP A 13 13.83 10.81 -19.03
C ASP A 13 15.10 10.56 -18.20
N LEU A 14 15.02 9.90 -17.04
CA LEU A 14 16.19 9.58 -16.22
C LEU A 14 16.59 8.11 -16.34
N GLN A 15 17.17 7.71 -17.48
CA GLN A 15 17.96 6.48 -17.57
C GLN A 15 19.39 6.75 -18.08
N PRO A 16 20.45 6.41 -17.31
CA PRO A 16 21.82 6.51 -17.80
C PRO A 16 22.11 5.41 -18.83
N LYS A 17 22.64 5.80 -19.99
CA LYS A 17 23.07 4.87 -21.04
C LYS A 17 24.32 4.09 -20.64
N GLY A 18 24.14 2.93 -20.04
CA GLY A 18 25.21 1.95 -19.81
C GLY A 18 25.29 0.91 -20.94
N LYS A 19 26.35 0.94 -21.75
CA LYS A 19 26.73 -0.17 -22.65
C LYS A 19 27.43 -1.26 -21.83
N GLY A 20 26.90 -2.48 -21.84
CA GLY A 20 27.58 -3.64 -21.24
C GLY A 20 27.04 -4.97 -21.76
N LYS A 21 27.85 -5.70 -22.54
CA LYS A 21 27.59 -7.10 -22.94
C LYS A 21 27.87 -8.01 -21.74
N GLY A 22 26.86 -8.73 -21.25
CA GLY A 22 27.00 -9.72 -20.17
C GLY A 22 25.91 -10.78 -20.22
N LYS A 23 26.30 -12.06 -20.14
CA LYS A 23 25.42 -13.24 -20.21
C LYS A 23 24.28 -13.15 -19.19
N GLY A 24 23.05 -13.36 -19.67
CA GLY A 24 21.82 -13.03 -18.96
C GLY A 24 21.50 -13.92 -17.76
N ARG A 25 21.84 -13.44 -16.56
CA ARG A 25 21.07 -13.78 -15.35
C ARG A 25 19.78 -12.97 -15.45
N ARG A 26 18.63 -13.62 -15.65
CA ARG A 26 17.31 -12.95 -15.66
C ARG A 26 17.15 -12.22 -14.33
N ARG A 27 17.35 -10.90 -14.32
CA ARG A 27 16.97 -10.04 -13.20
C ARG A 27 15.45 -10.06 -13.17
N LEU A 28 14.87 -10.67 -12.13
CA LEU A 28 13.48 -10.42 -11.79
C LEU A 28 13.37 -8.92 -11.57
N SER A 29 12.47 -8.26 -12.29
CA SER A 29 12.27 -6.82 -12.17
C SER A 29 11.83 -6.53 -10.73
N THR A 30 12.63 -5.75 -10.00
CA THR A 30 12.30 -5.26 -8.65
C THR A 30 11.28 -4.11 -8.69
N ASN A 31 10.61 -3.90 -9.82
CA ASN A 31 9.57 -2.87 -9.93
C ASN A 31 8.42 -3.30 -9.01
N PRO A 32 8.10 -2.50 -7.98
CA PRO A 32 6.93 -2.79 -7.17
C PRO A 32 5.73 -2.84 -8.11
N ILE A 33 4.96 -3.93 -8.05
CA ILE A 33 3.67 -3.99 -8.72
C ILE A 33 2.77 -3.02 -7.95
N VAL A 34 2.74 -1.77 -8.39
CA VAL A 34 1.84 -0.76 -7.85
C VAL A 34 0.45 -1.11 -8.34
N LYS A 35 -0.26 -1.96 -7.59
CA LYS A 35 -1.68 -2.18 -7.79
C LYS A 35 -2.42 -0.92 -7.37
N ARG A 36 -2.81 -0.11 -8.36
CA ARG A 36 -3.69 1.04 -8.13
C ARG A 36 -5.04 0.51 -7.65
N TRP A 37 -5.72 1.31 -6.84
CA TRP A 37 -7.07 0.96 -6.43
C TRP A 37 -8.02 1.04 -7.63
N GLU A 38 -8.74 -0.06 -7.88
CA GLU A 38 -9.81 -0.13 -8.86
C GLU A 38 -11.17 -0.09 -8.17
N LYS A 39 -12.14 0.55 -8.80
CA LYS A 39 -13.50 0.64 -8.27
C LYS A 39 -14.13 -0.77 -8.24
N PRO A 40 -14.66 -1.23 -7.10
CA PRO A 40 -15.34 -2.53 -7.01
C PRO A 40 -16.55 -2.62 -7.95
N LEU A 41 -16.84 -3.81 -8.45
CA LEU A 41 -18.05 -4.08 -9.24
C LEU A 41 -19.32 -3.80 -8.42
N LYS A 42 -20.43 -3.50 -9.10
CA LYS A 42 -21.73 -3.30 -8.43
C LYS A 42 -22.06 -4.52 -7.55
N GLY A 43 -22.49 -4.27 -6.31
CA GLY A 43 -22.78 -5.31 -5.32
C GLY A 43 -21.57 -5.74 -4.47
N HIS A 44 -20.37 -5.20 -4.72
CA HIS A 44 -19.19 -5.43 -3.89
C HIS A 44 -18.96 -4.27 -2.92
N VAL A 45 -18.41 -4.61 -1.75
CA VAL A 45 -18.02 -3.67 -0.70
C VAL A 45 -16.51 -3.72 -0.54
N LYS A 46 -15.87 -2.56 -0.47
CA LYS A 46 -14.46 -2.43 -0.14
C LYS A 46 -14.30 -2.47 1.38
N ILE A 47 -13.44 -3.35 1.87
CA ILE A 47 -13.01 -3.36 3.26
C ILE A 47 -11.57 -2.84 3.34
N ASN A 48 -11.36 -1.77 4.10
CA ASN A 48 -10.04 -1.33 4.52
C ASN A 48 -9.83 -1.81 5.95
N PHE A 49 -8.72 -2.51 6.18
CA PHE A 49 -8.30 -3.01 7.49
C PHE A 49 -6.91 -2.49 7.80
N ASP A 50 -6.68 -2.07 9.04
CA ASP A 50 -5.38 -1.71 9.54
C ASP A 50 -5.21 -2.20 10.99
N ALA A 51 -3.98 -2.49 11.37
CA ALA A 51 -3.65 -2.98 12.71
C ALA A 51 -2.35 -2.36 13.22
N LEU A 52 -2.34 -2.08 14.52
CA LEU A 52 -1.18 -1.55 15.23
C LEU A 52 -0.83 -2.51 16.37
N VAL A 53 0.42 -2.93 16.42
CA VAL A 53 0.99 -3.64 17.56
C VAL A 53 1.97 -2.69 18.24
N CYS A 54 1.77 -2.43 19.52
CA CYS A 54 2.70 -1.70 20.37
C CYS A 54 3.09 -2.60 21.57
N ASN A 55 4.13 -2.22 22.31
CA ASN A 55 4.74 -3.06 23.35
C ASN A 55 3.73 -3.67 24.33
N ASN A 56 2.63 -2.95 24.63
CA ASN A 56 1.66 -3.37 25.64
C ASN A 56 0.27 -3.63 25.06
N GLY A 57 0.08 -3.59 23.74
CA GLY A 57 -1.25 -3.77 23.20
C GLY A 57 -1.33 -3.94 21.69
N VAL A 58 -2.47 -4.47 21.27
CA VAL A 58 -2.82 -4.61 19.86
C VAL A 58 -4.14 -3.91 19.58
N GLY A 59 -4.16 -3.07 18.56
CA GLY A 59 -5.34 -2.39 18.06
C GLY A 59 -5.60 -2.74 16.61
N TYR A 60 -6.87 -2.72 16.20
CA TYR A 60 -7.25 -2.82 14.80
C TYR A 60 -8.44 -1.92 14.47
N GLY A 61 -8.52 -1.52 13.21
CA GLY A 61 -9.60 -0.76 12.64
C GLY A 61 -10.06 -1.35 11.31
N VAL A 62 -11.37 -1.34 11.09
CA VAL A 62 -11.99 -1.76 9.83
C VAL A 62 -13.00 -0.73 9.37
N ILE A 63 -13.01 -0.43 8.07
CA ILE A 63 -14.04 0.41 7.45
C ILE A 63 -14.55 -0.22 6.15
N ALA A 64 -15.86 -0.31 6.03
CA ALA A 64 -16.58 -0.82 4.88
C ALA A 64 -17.10 0.35 4.02
N ARG A 65 -16.80 0.32 2.71
CA ARG A 65 -17.25 1.33 1.76
C ARG A 65 -17.91 0.69 0.54
N ASP A 66 -18.92 1.34 -0.01
CA ASP A 66 -19.54 0.90 -1.26
C ASP A 66 -18.66 1.22 -2.48
N LYS A 67 -19.18 0.88 -3.67
CA LYS A 67 -18.53 1.16 -4.96
C LYS A 67 -18.32 2.65 -5.24
N ASP A 68 -19.10 3.54 -4.63
CA ASP A 68 -19.02 4.99 -4.84
C ASP A 68 -18.17 5.68 -3.78
N GLY A 69 -17.70 4.91 -2.79
CA GLY A 69 -16.82 5.38 -1.72
C GLY A 69 -17.55 5.80 -0.46
N PHE A 70 -18.88 5.67 -0.41
CA PHE A 70 -19.66 5.97 0.79
C PHE A 70 -19.39 4.93 1.88
N VAL A 71 -19.28 5.40 3.12
CA VAL A 71 -19.04 4.55 4.29
C VAL A 71 -20.36 3.85 4.66
N LEU A 72 -20.34 2.53 4.63
CA LEU A 72 -21.46 1.69 5.06
C LEU A 72 -21.39 1.37 6.56
N GLY A 73 -20.18 1.38 7.11
CA GLY A 73 -19.93 1.10 8.52
C GLY A 73 -18.47 0.84 8.79
N GLY A 74 -18.16 0.54 10.04
CA GLY A 74 -16.81 0.23 10.48
C GLY A 74 -16.82 -0.20 11.93
N GLY A 75 -15.66 -0.61 12.40
CA GLY A 75 -15.45 -1.05 13.77
C GLY A 75 -13.97 -1.06 14.10
N GLY A 76 -13.69 -1.26 15.37
CA GLY A 76 -12.32 -1.41 15.84
C GLY A 76 -12.32 -2.11 17.17
N GLY A 77 -11.14 -2.59 17.54
CA GLY A 77 -10.91 -3.21 18.82
C GLY A 77 -9.51 -2.85 19.30
N PHE A 78 -9.35 -2.84 20.61
CA PHE A 78 -8.08 -2.70 21.27
C PHE A 78 -8.01 -3.72 22.40
N LYS A 79 -6.90 -4.44 22.48
CA LYS A 79 -6.58 -5.32 23.59
C LYS A 79 -5.27 -4.84 24.20
N ASP A 80 -5.33 -4.50 25.47
CA ASP A 80 -4.17 -4.23 26.31
C ASP A 80 -3.68 -5.59 26.84
N GLU A 81 -2.51 -6.02 26.41
CA GLU A 81 -1.90 -7.27 26.86
C GLU A 81 -0.40 -7.03 26.88
N MET A 82 0.21 -7.14 28.06
CA MET A 82 1.66 -7.07 28.24
C MET A 82 2.27 -8.28 27.53
N MET A 83 2.66 -8.10 26.27
CA MET A 83 3.28 -9.14 25.47
C MET A 83 4.74 -9.25 25.91
N SER A 84 5.06 -10.24 26.75
CA SER A 84 6.46 -10.59 27.02
C SER A 84 7.07 -11.09 25.71
N VAL A 85 7.98 -10.29 25.15
CA VAL A 85 8.77 -10.68 23.98
C VAL A 85 9.86 -11.63 24.47
N ASP A 86 9.58 -12.93 24.44
CA ASP A 86 10.63 -13.94 24.58
C ASP A 86 11.29 -14.10 23.21
N GLU A 87 12.41 -13.39 23.01
CA GLU A 87 13.27 -13.63 21.86
C GLU A 87 13.87 -15.04 21.98
N ALA A 88 13.59 -15.91 21.02
CA ALA A 88 14.26 -17.21 20.92
C ALA A 88 15.69 -16.96 20.44
N GLU A 89 16.65 -16.96 21.37
CA GLU A 89 18.07 -17.03 21.03
C GLU A 89 18.32 -18.30 20.19
N SER A 90 18.91 -18.11 19.00
CA SER A 90 19.33 -19.18 18.09
C SER A 90 20.80 -19.52 18.25
#